data_AF-A0A7W9ZLK8-F1
#
_entry.id   AF-A0A7W9ZLK8-F1
#
_cell.length_a   1.000
_cell.length_b   1.000
_cell.length_c   1.000
_cell.angle_alpha   90.00
_cell.angle_beta   90.00
_cell.angle_gamma   90.00
#
_symmetry.space_group_name_H-M   'P 1'
#
loop_
_entity.id
_entity.type
_entity.pdbx_description
1 polymer ?
#
loop_
_entity_poly.entity_id
_entity_poly.type
_entity_poly.pdbx_seq_one_letter_code
_entity_poly.pdbx_strand_id
1 'polypeptide(L)'
;MENLSNKNNQQENIQAKISFRKDIKTLKMNLPGIDKSLKGYGYKYQDFNDIVEEIENVIEKYNLELDFGQYPISKFVDGQKEHVIRTPFYSTSTGYEESFDIPMLTENLQYNNENGSKVTNTVYQLFGSGITYVKRYALVACLHIKSEVDIDAAPIYNNYENGNSMTSKQFSVNQKQE
;
A
#
# COMPACT_ATOMS: atom_id res chain seq x y z
N MET A 1 -19.26 3.54 43.61
CA MET A 1 -18.06 2.85 43.07
C MET A 1 -18.01 2.83 41.53
N GLU A 2 -19.14 2.98 40.81
CA GLU A 2 -19.16 3.00 39.33
C GLU A 2 -18.36 4.14 38.67
N ASN A 3 -18.32 5.34 39.28
CA ASN A 3 -17.65 6.51 38.68
C ASN A 3 -16.12 6.43 38.63
N LEU A 4 -15.48 5.60 39.46
CA LEU A 4 -14.01 5.42 39.44
C LEU A 4 -13.60 4.39 38.37
N SER A 5 -14.35 3.29 38.25
CA SER A 5 -14.13 2.27 37.22
C SER A 5 -14.26 2.84 35.80
N ASN A 6 -15.31 3.64 35.55
CA ASN A 6 -15.51 4.29 34.24
C ASN A 6 -14.43 5.32 33.89
N LYS A 7 -13.91 6.06 34.86
CA LYS A 7 -12.80 7.02 34.63
C LYS A 7 -11.48 6.31 34.32
N ASN A 8 -11.19 5.22 35.02
CA ASN A 8 -9.99 4.42 34.78
C ASN A 8 -10.01 3.81 33.37
N ASN A 9 -11.13 3.22 32.95
CA ASN A 9 -11.28 2.65 31.61
C ASN A 9 -11.16 3.72 30.50
N GLN A 10 -11.70 4.92 30.71
CA GLN A 10 -11.53 6.03 29.76
C GLN A 10 -10.08 6.48 29.64
N GLN A 11 -9.37 6.57 30.76
CA GLN A 11 -7.97 6.98 30.79
C GLN A 11 -7.05 5.93 30.16
N GLU A 12 -7.30 4.64 30.39
CA GLU A 12 -6.60 3.53 29.74
C GLU A 12 -6.79 3.55 28.21
N ASN A 13 -8.03 3.75 27.73
CA ASN A 13 -8.31 3.88 26.30
C ASN A 13 -7.61 5.09 25.66
N ILE A 14 -7.52 6.22 26.37
CA ILE A 14 -6.78 7.39 25.88
C ILE A 14 -5.29 7.09 25.77
N GLN A 15 -4.71 6.40 26.76
CA GLN A 15 -3.29 6.05 26.72
C GLN A 15 -2.98 5.02 25.63
N ALA A 16 -3.82 4.01 25.45
CA ALA A 16 -3.70 3.04 24.35
C ALA A 16 -3.70 3.75 22.99
N LYS A 17 -4.64 4.66 22.78
CA LYS A 17 -4.72 5.49 21.56
C LYS A 17 -3.48 6.37 21.36
N ILE A 18 -2.94 6.97 22.42
CA ILE A 18 -1.73 7.79 22.35
C ILE A 18 -0.53 6.93 21.98
N SER A 19 -0.37 5.76 22.61
CA SER A 19 0.73 4.83 22.33
C SER A 19 0.69 4.36 20.88
N PHE A 20 -0.47 3.85 20.45
CA PHE A 20 -0.70 3.44 19.06
C PHE A 20 -0.34 4.53 18.05
N ARG A 21 -0.75 5.79 18.30
CA ARG A 21 -0.45 6.91 17.40
C ARG A 21 1.04 7.27 17.36
N LYS A 22 1.77 7.08 18.46
CA LYS A 22 3.23 7.29 18.48
C LYS A 22 3.92 6.23 17.63
N ASP A 23 3.49 4.99 17.72
CA ASP A 23 4.07 3.91 16.93
C ASP A 23 3.75 4.09 15.45
N ILE A 24 2.50 4.42 15.09
CA ILE A 24 2.11 4.69 13.70
C ILE A 24 2.89 5.86 13.13
N LYS A 25 3.10 6.92 13.93
CA LYS A 25 3.95 8.05 13.52
C LYS A 25 5.39 7.59 13.27
N THR A 26 5.94 6.77 14.16
CA THR A 26 7.32 6.25 14.02
C THR A 26 7.44 5.39 12.77
N LEU A 27 6.50 4.49 12.52
CA LEU A 27 6.42 3.70 11.29
C LEU A 27 6.45 4.62 10.05
N LYS A 28 5.51 5.57 9.96
CA LYS A 28 5.40 6.51 8.82
C LYS A 28 6.66 7.34 8.56
N MET A 29 7.36 7.76 9.61
CA MET A 29 8.56 8.59 9.48
C MET A 29 9.80 7.80 9.07
N ASN A 30 9.82 6.48 9.29
CA ASN A 30 10.98 5.64 9.04
C ASN A 30 10.81 4.68 7.85
N LEU A 31 9.62 4.61 7.26
CA LEU A 31 9.42 3.95 5.97
C LEU A 31 10.19 4.71 4.88
N PRO A 32 11.05 4.02 4.11
CA PRO A 32 11.75 4.65 3.00
C PRO A 32 10.74 5.03 1.91
N GLY A 33 11.17 5.93 1.01
CA GLY A 33 10.53 6.00 -0.29
C GLY A 33 10.81 4.71 -1.06
N ILE A 34 9.80 4.16 -1.71
CA ILE A 34 9.94 2.91 -2.46
C ILE A 34 9.79 3.18 -3.95
N ASP A 35 10.87 2.95 -4.70
CA ASP A 35 10.90 3.14 -6.15
C ASP A 35 10.03 2.09 -6.85
N LYS A 36 9.13 2.53 -7.74
CA LYS A 36 8.31 1.63 -8.57
C LYS A 36 9.18 0.91 -9.62
N SER A 37 9.65 -0.29 -9.29
CA SER A 37 10.60 -1.05 -10.13
C SER A 37 9.95 -1.99 -11.16
N LEU A 38 8.73 -2.47 -10.90
CA LEU A 38 8.00 -3.40 -11.79
C LEU A 38 7.20 -2.66 -12.86
N LYS A 39 6.96 -3.32 -13.99
CA LYS A 39 6.17 -2.81 -15.13
C LYS A 39 5.03 -3.76 -15.47
N GLY A 40 3.83 -3.23 -15.75
CA GLY A 40 2.70 -4.01 -16.28
C GLY A 40 1.59 -3.11 -16.80
N TYR A 41 0.98 -3.48 -17.92
CA TYR A 41 -0.10 -2.71 -18.59
C TYR A 41 0.23 -1.22 -18.81
N GLY A 42 1.49 -0.88 -19.10
CA GLY A 42 1.94 0.51 -19.29
C GLY A 42 2.30 1.26 -18.00
N TYR A 43 2.08 0.64 -16.83
CA TYR A 43 2.28 1.27 -15.52
C TYR A 43 3.48 0.72 -14.79
N LYS A 44 4.11 1.58 -13.98
CA LYS A 44 5.10 1.15 -13.01
C LYS A 44 4.44 0.94 -11.66
N TYR A 45 4.80 -0.13 -10.97
CA TYR A 45 4.33 -0.39 -9.63
C TYR A 45 5.41 -1.06 -8.80
N GLN A 46 5.19 -1.13 -7.49
CA GLN A 46 6.06 -1.87 -6.58
C GLN A 46 5.45 -3.23 -6.24
N ASP A 47 6.29 -4.24 -6.01
CA ASP A 47 5.79 -5.53 -5.54
C ASP A 47 5.04 -5.37 -4.21
N PHE A 48 3.95 -6.14 -4.05
CA PHE A 48 3.18 -6.07 -2.82
C PHE A 48 3.97 -6.64 -1.63
N ASN A 49 4.74 -7.71 -1.85
CA ASN A 49 5.51 -8.35 -0.79
C ASN A 49 6.65 -7.45 -0.33
N ASP A 50 7.34 -6.78 -1.25
CA ASP A 50 8.38 -5.81 -0.89
C ASP A 50 7.85 -4.68 0.00
N ILE A 51 6.61 -4.21 -0.25
CA ILE A 51 5.97 -3.20 0.62
C ILE A 51 5.70 -3.78 2.01
N VAL A 52 5.18 -5.01 2.08
CA VAL A 52 4.88 -5.68 3.35
C VAL A 52 6.16 -5.89 4.15
N GLU A 53 7.21 -6.43 3.52
CA GLU A 53 8.51 -6.70 4.14
C GLU A 53 9.13 -5.40 4.68
N GLU A 54 9.05 -4.29 3.94
CA GLU A 54 9.58 -3.01 4.42
C GLU A 54 8.81 -2.48 5.65
N ILE A 55 7.49 -2.68 5.69
CA ILE A 55 6.67 -2.32 6.86
C ILE A 55 7.05 -3.17 8.08
N GLU A 56 7.14 -4.48 7.89
CA GLU A 56 7.55 -5.44 8.95
C GLU A 56 8.95 -5.11 9.47
N ASN A 57 9.90 -4.84 8.57
CA ASN A 57 11.27 -4.44 8.92
C ASN A 57 11.31 -3.18 9.78
N VAL A 58 10.50 -2.16 9.49
CA VAL A 58 10.44 -0.95 10.32
C VAL A 58 9.78 -1.23 11.68
N ILE A 59 8.73 -2.05 11.72
CA ILE A 59 8.09 -2.46 12.97
C ILE A 59 9.11 -3.15 13.88
N GLU A 60 9.84 -4.13 13.36
CA GLU A 60 10.87 -4.88 14.11
C GLU A 60 12.03 -3.99 14.53
N LYS A 61 12.60 -3.20 13.60
CA LYS A 61 13.76 -2.35 13.84
C LYS A 61 13.55 -1.33 14.96
N TYR A 62 12.33 -0.78 15.06
CA TYR A 62 11.98 0.19 16.09
C TYR A 62 11.23 -0.42 17.27
N ASN A 63 11.05 -1.74 17.31
CA ASN A 63 10.33 -2.49 18.34
C ASN A 63 8.96 -1.86 18.63
N LEU A 64 8.19 -1.61 17.55
CA LEU A 64 6.87 -1.02 17.65
C LEU A 64 5.86 -2.07 18.14
N GLU A 65 4.95 -1.69 19.04
CA GLU A 65 3.87 -2.57 19.49
C GLU A 65 2.70 -2.50 18.50
N LEU A 66 2.99 -2.77 17.22
CA LEU A 66 2.08 -2.64 16.10
C LEU A 66 2.10 -3.87 15.23
N ASP A 67 0.94 -4.17 14.64
CA ASP A 67 0.79 -5.14 13.58
C ASP A 67 -0.38 -4.71 12.67
N PHE A 68 -0.49 -5.31 11.49
CA PHE A 68 -1.49 -4.94 10.49
C PHE A 68 -1.99 -6.14 9.70
N GLY A 69 -3.18 -5.99 9.12
CA GLY A 69 -3.78 -7.01 8.28
C GLY A 69 -4.44 -6.42 7.04
N GLN A 70 -4.87 -7.27 6.12
CA GLN A 70 -5.69 -6.88 4.97
C GLN A 70 -6.72 -7.95 4.66
N TYR A 71 -7.99 -7.64 4.89
CA TYR A 71 -9.09 -8.59 4.85
C TYR A 71 -10.13 -8.17 3.81
N PRO A 72 -10.44 -9.02 2.82
CA PRO A 72 -11.59 -8.80 1.96
C PRO A 72 -12.87 -9.03 2.77
N ILE A 73 -13.71 -8.00 2.88
CA ILE A 73 -14.99 -8.08 3.58
C ILE A 73 -16.12 -7.53 2.69
N SER A 74 -17.35 -7.89 3.03
CA SER A 74 -18.54 -7.26 2.47
C SER A 74 -19.29 -6.53 3.57
N LYS A 75 -19.74 -5.31 3.28
CA LYS A 75 -20.59 -4.54 4.20
C LYS A 75 -21.78 -3.94 3.45
N PHE A 76 -22.81 -3.56 4.20
CA PHE A 76 -23.93 -2.81 3.64
C PHE A 76 -23.81 -1.35 4.05
N VAL A 77 -23.77 -0.46 3.06
CA VAL A 77 -23.78 0.99 3.22
C VAL A 77 -24.98 1.51 2.45
N ASP A 78 -25.88 2.23 3.12
CA ASP A 78 -27.12 2.77 2.53
C ASP A 78 -27.97 1.74 1.76
N GLY A 79 -27.99 0.49 2.25
CA GLY A 79 -28.71 -0.62 1.62
C GLY A 79 -28.03 -1.25 0.41
N GLN A 80 -26.87 -0.73 -0.02
CA GLN A 80 -26.06 -1.29 -1.08
C GLN A 80 -24.93 -2.16 -0.50
N LYS A 81 -24.66 -3.30 -1.15
CA LYS A 81 -23.57 -4.19 -0.74
C LYS A 81 -22.27 -3.69 -1.34
N GLU A 82 -21.32 -3.33 -0.49
CA GLU A 82 -19.98 -2.94 -0.90
C GLU A 82 -18.98 -4.06 -0.57
N HIS A 83 -18.12 -4.37 -1.54
CA HIS A 83 -16.94 -5.20 -1.34
C HIS A 83 -15.74 -4.29 -1.08
N VAL A 84 -15.04 -4.49 0.03
CA VAL A 84 -13.90 -3.66 0.42
C VAL A 84 -12.72 -4.52 0.89
N ILE A 85 -11.51 -3.98 0.79
CA ILE A 85 -10.36 -4.45 1.56
C ILE A 85 -10.28 -3.61 2.82
N ARG A 86 -10.56 -4.22 3.98
CA ARG A 86 -10.32 -3.63 5.28
C ARG A 86 -8.86 -3.82 5.66
N THR A 87 -8.17 -2.73 5.99
CA THR A 87 -6.77 -2.75 6.41
C THR A 87 -6.69 -2.21 7.84
N PRO A 88 -6.74 -3.07 8.87
CA PRO A 88 -6.52 -2.64 10.23
C PRO A 88 -5.04 -2.51 10.55
N PHE A 89 -4.71 -1.51 11.36
CA PHE A 89 -3.52 -1.47 12.19
C PHE A 89 -3.95 -1.59 13.64
N TYR A 90 -3.33 -2.47 14.40
CA TYR A 90 -3.65 -2.69 15.81
C TYR A 90 -2.41 -2.72 16.68
N SER A 91 -2.59 -2.31 17.92
CA SER A 91 -1.58 -2.42 18.96
C SER A 91 -1.56 -3.85 19.52
N THR A 92 -0.39 -4.49 19.48
CA THR A 92 -0.22 -5.87 19.97
C THR A 92 -0.24 -5.96 21.50
N SER A 93 -0.02 -4.84 22.20
CA SER A 93 -0.01 -4.75 23.66
C SER A 93 -1.36 -4.31 24.25
N THR A 94 -2.08 -3.40 23.59
CA THR A 94 -3.31 -2.80 24.13
C THR A 94 -4.59 -3.26 23.44
N GLY A 95 -4.48 -3.84 22.24
CA GLY A 95 -5.64 -4.19 21.41
C GLY A 95 -6.36 -3.00 20.79
N TYR A 96 -5.86 -1.77 20.96
CA TYR A 96 -6.40 -0.61 20.24
C TYR A 96 -6.16 -0.75 18.74
N GLU A 97 -7.20 -0.55 17.94
CA GLU A 97 -7.18 -0.73 16.49
C GLU A 97 -7.76 0.49 15.77
N GLU A 98 -7.12 0.89 14.66
CA GLU A 98 -7.72 1.76 13.66
C GLU A 98 -7.72 1.02 12.31
N SER A 99 -8.88 0.97 11.66
CA SER A 99 -9.05 0.31 10.36
C SER A 99 -9.61 1.27 9.32
N PHE A 100 -9.25 1.03 8.06
CA PHE A 100 -9.81 1.75 6.92
C PHE A 100 -10.20 0.76 5.82
N ASP A 101 -11.26 1.11 5.10
CA ASP A 101 -11.84 0.28 4.06
C ASP A 101 -11.57 0.93 2.69
N ILE A 102 -10.99 0.16 1.76
CA ILE A 102 -10.86 0.59 0.37
C ILE A 102 -11.83 -0.21 -0.52
N PRO A 103 -12.72 0.46 -1.27
CA PRO A 103 -13.63 -0.20 -2.21
C PRO A 103 -12.90 -1.06 -3.24
N MET A 104 -13.39 -2.28 -3.42
CA MET A 104 -13.02 -3.15 -4.52
C MET A 104 -13.96 -2.89 -5.70
N LEU A 105 -13.54 -2.05 -6.64
CA LEU A 105 -14.32 -1.70 -7.85
C LEU A 105 -14.40 -2.86 -8.89
N THR A 106 -14.34 -4.11 -8.42
CA THR A 106 -14.23 -5.31 -9.26
C THR A 106 -15.49 -5.63 -10.06
N GLU A 107 -16.64 -5.07 -9.69
CA GLU A 107 -17.91 -5.19 -10.42
C GLU A 107 -17.90 -4.49 -11.79
N ASN A 108 -17.00 -3.51 -11.97
CA ASN A 108 -16.81 -2.80 -13.24
C ASN A 108 -15.71 -3.42 -14.12
N LEU A 109 -15.12 -4.55 -13.71
CA LEU A 109 -14.12 -5.26 -14.52
C LEU A 109 -14.81 -5.92 -15.72
N GLN A 110 -14.97 -5.16 -16.80
CA GLN A 110 -15.45 -5.66 -18.07
C GLN A 110 -14.29 -6.29 -18.85
N TYR A 111 -14.49 -7.53 -19.29
CA TYR A 111 -13.56 -8.21 -20.18
C TYR A 111 -13.98 -7.93 -21.62
N ASN A 112 -13.25 -7.04 -22.29
CA ASN A 112 -13.38 -6.85 -23.74
C ASN A 112 -12.14 -7.45 -24.42
N ASN A 113 -12.34 -8.53 -25.18
CA ASN A 113 -11.31 -9.07 -26.04
C ASN A 113 -11.17 -8.18 -27.27
N GLU A 114 -10.03 -7.53 -27.44
CA GLU A 114 -9.77 -6.67 -28.60
C GLU A 114 -9.64 -7.47 -29.91
N ASN A 115 -9.40 -8.79 -29.86
CA ASN A 115 -9.08 -9.59 -31.05
C ASN A 115 -9.75 -10.97 -31.17
N GLY A 116 -10.79 -11.30 -30.39
CA GLY A 116 -11.47 -12.60 -30.48
C GLY A 116 -10.59 -13.84 -30.23
N SER A 117 -9.32 -13.67 -29.85
CA SER A 117 -8.39 -14.73 -29.51
C SER A 117 -8.42 -14.99 -28.01
N LYS A 118 -8.48 -16.27 -27.63
CA LYS A 118 -8.53 -16.73 -26.24
C LYS A 118 -7.24 -16.33 -25.50
N VAL A 119 -7.30 -15.24 -24.74
CA VAL A 119 -6.37 -15.04 -23.62
C VAL A 119 -6.93 -15.78 -22.41
N THR A 120 -6.13 -16.72 -21.90
CA THR A 120 -6.46 -17.76 -20.91
C THR A 120 -6.63 -17.25 -19.47
N ASN A 121 -6.70 -15.94 -19.25
CA ASN A 121 -6.84 -15.42 -17.89
C ASN A 121 -8.30 -15.48 -17.47
N THR A 122 -8.60 -16.46 -16.61
CA THR A 122 -9.94 -16.67 -16.07
C THR A 122 -10.37 -15.44 -15.26
N VAL A 123 -11.68 -15.21 -15.11
CA VAL A 123 -12.24 -14.14 -14.26
C VAL A 123 -11.58 -14.11 -12.86
N TYR A 124 -11.20 -15.28 -12.34
CA TYR A 124 -10.48 -15.41 -11.07
C TYR A 124 -9.08 -14.78 -11.08
N GLN A 125 -8.34 -14.84 -12.18
CA GLN A 125 -7.02 -14.22 -12.28
C GLN A 125 -7.14 -12.69 -12.34
N LEU A 126 -8.14 -12.17 -13.07
CA LEU A 126 -8.42 -10.73 -13.09
C LEU A 126 -8.84 -10.25 -11.69
N PHE A 127 -9.72 -10.99 -11.03
CA PHE A 127 -10.13 -10.72 -9.66
C PHE A 127 -8.95 -10.76 -8.67
N GLY A 128 -8.09 -11.77 -8.74
CA GLY A 128 -6.89 -11.88 -7.91
C GLY A 128 -5.90 -10.74 -8.13
N SER A 129 -5.71 -10.31 -9.38
CA SER A 129 -4.87 -9.16 -9.71
C SER A 129 -5.46 -7.85 -9.16
N GLY A 130 -6.79 -7.68 -9.23
CA GLY A 130 -7.51 -6.54 -8.65
C GLY A 130 -7.38 -6.48 -7.14
N ILE A 131 -7.49 -7.61 -6.43
CA ILE A 131 -7.25 -7.68 -4.98
C ILE A 131 -5.83 -7.21 -4.65
N THR A 132 -4.83 -7.77 -5.35
CA THR A 132 -3.42 -7.43 -5.11
C THR A 132 -3.15 -5.94 -5.32
N TYR A 133 -3.77 -5.37 -6.36
CA TYR A 133 -3.72 -3.94 -6.63
C TYR A 133 -4.31 -3.13 -5.48
N VAL A 134 -5.55 -3.41 -5.06
CA VAL A 134 -6.20 -2.66 -3.97
C VAL A 134 -5.41 -2.78 -2.66
N LYS A 135 -4.93 -3.98 -2.33
CA LYS A 135 -4.08 -4.24 -1.15
C LYS A 135 -2.83 -3.36 -1.13
N ARG A 136 -2.13 -3.26 -2.26
CA ARG A 136 -0.94 -2.41 -2.40
C ARG A 136 -1.26 -0.94 -2.11
N TYR A 137 -2.25 -0.39 -2.78
CA TYR A 137 -2.57 1.04 -2.63
C TYR A 137 -3.17 1.37 -1.26
N ALA A 138 -3.82 0.42 -0.59
CA ALA A 138 -4.27 0.59 0.79
C ALA A 138 -3.11 0.87 1.76
N LEU A 139 -2.03 0.11 1.67
CA LEU A 139 -0.85 0.34 2.51
C LEU A 139 -0.14 1.64 2.15
N VAL A 140 0.12 1.86 0.86
CA VAL A 140 0.81 3.06 0.37
C VAL A 140 0.06 4.34 0.78
N ALA A 141 -1.27 4.38 0.59
CA ALA A 141 -2.08 5.53 0.94
C ALA A 141 -2.13 5.77 2.46
N CYS A 142 -2.36 4.72 3.26
CA CYS A 142 -2.48 4.88 4.70
C CYS A 142 -1.17 5.29 5.38
N LEU A 143 -0.06 4.69 4.94
CA LEU A 143 1.26 4.91 5.52
C LEU A 143 1.98 6.13 4.92
N HIS A 144 1.40 6.77 3.91
CA HIS A 144 2.03 7.85 3.15
C HIS A 144 3.43 7.47 2.63
N ILE A 145 3.56 6.23 2.13
CA ILE A 145 4.81 5.76 1.55
C ILE A 145 5.07 6.58 0.28
N LYS A 146 6.18 7.33 0.28
CA LYS A 146 6.61 8.08 -0.89
C LYS A 146 6.93 7.09 -2.01
N SER A 147 6.11 7.07 -3.06
CA SER A 147 6.22 6.10 -4.16
C SER A 147 6.17 6.78 -5.54
N GLU A 148 6.49 8.07 -5.59
CA GLU A 148 6.11 8.92 -6.73
C GLU A 148 7.04 8.77 -7.94
N VAL A 149 6.55 8.00 -8.90
CA VAL A 149 6.49 8.43 -10.30
C VAL A 149 5.02 8.33 -10.70
N ASP A 150 4.34 9.46 -10.85
CA ASP A 150 2.95 9.53 -11.34
C ASP A 150 2.96 9.59 -12.88
N ILE A 151 3.19 8.42 -13.49
CA ILE A 151 2.99 8.20 -14.94
C ILE A 151 1.78 7.28 -15.18
N ASP A 152 1.02 7.00 -14.12
CA ASP A 152 0.02 5.94 -14.04
C ASP A 152 -1.31 6.36 -14.68
N ALA A 153 -1.49 7.66 -14.92
CA ALA A 153 -2.63 8.24 -15.63
C ALA A 153 -2.19 9.07 -16.84
N ALA A 154 -0.90 9.06 -17.19
CA ALA A 154 -0.44 9.71 -18.41
C ALA A 154 -1.10 8.97 -19.59
N PRO A 155 -1.92 9.65 -20.41
CA PRO A 155 -2.50 9.00 -21.57
C PRO A 155 -1.34 8.49 -22.42
N ILE A 156 -1.52 7.34 -23.06
CA ILE A 156 -0.57 6.75 -24.01
C ILE A 156 -0.48 7.70 -25.23
N TYR A 157 0.16 8.85 -25.05
CA TYR A 157 0.54 9.78 -26.09
C TYR A 157 2.04 10.00 -25.91
N ASN A 158 2.78 9.17 -26.66
CA ASN A 158 4.11 9.42 -27.19
C ASN A 158 5.19 9.92 -26.22
N ASN A 159 6.23 9.08 -26.06
CA ASN A 159 7.64 9.46 -25.93
C ASN A 159 7.90 10.94 -25.57
N TYR A 160 7.70 11.31 -24.30
CA TYR A 160 8.40 12.46 -23.76
C TYR A 160 9.63 11.94 -23.05
N GLU A 161 10.79 12.23 -23.65
CA GLU A 161 12.10 12.01 -23.05
C GLU A 161 12.11 12.65 -21.66
N ASN A 162 12.34 11.83 -20.65
CA ASN A 162 12.35 12.26 -19.27
C ASN A 162 13.66 13.04 -19.03
N GLY A 163 13.59 14.37 -18.98
CA GLY A 163 14.71 15.30 -18.81
C GLY A 163 15.33 15.30 -17.40
N ASN A 164 15.44 14.15 -16.75
CA ASN A 164 16.11 13.99 -15.45
C ASN A 164 17.01 12.75 -15.37
N SER A 165 17.60 12.34 -16.51
CA SER A 165 18.82 11.54 -16.47
C SER A 165 19.96 12.46 -16.03
N MET A 166 20.34 12.42 -14.74
CA MET A 166 21.67 12.90 -14.36
C MET A 166 22.69 12.07 -15.14
N THR A 167 23.33 12.69 -16.13
CA THR A 167 24.50 12.18 -16.84
C THR A 167 25.52 11.67 -15.83
N SER A 168 25.67 10.35 -15.74
CA SER A 168 26.84 9.75 -15.11
C SER A 168 28.06 10.15 -15.95
N LYS A 169 28.89 11.04 -15.40
CA LYS A 169 30.22 11.34 -15.92
C LYS A 169 30.99 10.01 -16.06
N GLN A 170 31.10 9.50 -17.29
CA GLN A 170 32.12 8.51 -17.61
C GLN A 170 33.47 9.24 -17.59
N PHE A 171 34.28 8.97 -16.57
CA PHE A 171 35.70 9.24 -16.60
C PHE A 171 36.36 8.17 -17.50
N SER A 172 36.69 8.54 -18.74
CA SER A 172 37.57 7.74 -19.58
C SER A 172 39.00 7.84 -19.04
N VAL A 173 39.47 6.79 -18.38
CA VAL A 173 40.89 6.60 -18.08
C VAL A 173 41.55 6.00 -19.32
N ASN A 174 42.38 6.81 -19.99
CA ASN A 174 43.25 6.36 -21.07
C ASN A 174 44.26 5.32 -20.53
N GLN A 175 44.23 4.10 -21.07
CA GLN A 175 45.41 3.23 -21.08
C GLN A 175 45.94 3.16 -22.52
N LYS A 176 47.13 3.73 -22.73
CA LYS A 176 47.96 3.52 -23.92
C LYS A 176 48.78 2.25 -23.72
N GLN A 177 48.62 1.29 -24.63
CA GLN A 177 49.58 0.29 -25.13
C GLN A 177 49.01 -0.02 -26.53
N GLU A 178 49.73 0.08 -27.66
CA GLU A 178 51.14 -0.18 -27.98
C GLU A 178 51.77 0.96 -28.81
#